data_AF-A0A1L9VQL1-F1
#
_entry.id   AF-A0A1L9VQL1-F1
#
_cell.length_a   1.000
_cell.length_b   1.000
_cell.length_c   1.000
_cell.angle_alpha   90.00
_cell.angle_beta   90.00
_cell.angle_gamma   90.00
#
_symmetry.space_group_name_H-M   'P 1'
#
loop_
_entity.id
_entity.type
_entity.pdbx_description
1 polymer ?
#
loop_
_entity_poly.entity_id
_entity_poly.type
_entity_poly.pdbx_seq_one_letter_code
_entity_poly.pdbx_strand_id
1 'polypeptide(L)'
;MFALFPSLESMIKPEQINAGCNLMILSSSLNDEFGALELALEPTDDDRTYKIVTYPNFSGSEAHYFPPANRDGTRLVTFHHHEGPLELPSHTLLSTHSAVARILHASGMAEIIDRVLEDAAEVKCLASDGSTDLQIMLPALLAC
;
A
#
# COMPACT_ATOMS: atom_id res chain seq x y z
N MET A 1 14.60 -0.41 -3.63
CA MET A 1 13.78 -0.51 -2.40
C MET A 1 14.62 -0.37 -1.14
N PHE A 2 15.57 -1.27 -0.85
CA PHE A 2 16.36 -1.23 0.40
C PHE A 2 17.26 0.00 0.57
N ALA A 3 17.73 0.64 -0.51
CA ALA A 3 18.47 1.90 -0.41
C ALA A 3 17.66 3.05 0.21
N LEU A 4 16.33 3.03 0.03
CA LEU A 4 15.41 4.03 0.60
C LEU A 4 14.85 3.57 1.95
N PHE A 5 14.72 2.25 2.13
CA PHE A 5 14.18 1.61 3.33
C PHE A 5 15.08 0.47 3.81
N PRO A 6 16.24 0.77 4.41
CA PRO A 6 17.23 -0.24 4.78
C PRO A 6 16.73 -1.20 5.86
N SER A 7 15.82 -0.74 6.72
CA SER A 7 15.16 -1.57 7.73
C SER A 7 14.35 -2.74 7.15
N LEU A 8 13.98 -2.69 5.86
CA LEU A 8 13.27 -3.79 5.21
C LEU A 8 14.17 -5.00 4.93
N GLU A 9 15.49 -4.85 4.88
CA GLU A 9 16.41 -5.94 4.53
C GLU A 9 16.37 -7.10 5.53
N SER A 10 16.09 -6.79 6.80
CA SER A 10 15.90 -7.81 7.83
C SER A 10 14.50 -8.42 7.86
N MET A 11 13.51 -7.74 7.26
CA MET A 11 12.07 -8.08 7.36
C MET A 11 11.50 -8.76 6.11
N ILE A 12 11.96 -8.38 4.91
CA ILE A 12 11.51 -8.97 3.65
C ILE A 12 12.48 -10.08 3.26
N LYS A 13 12.29 -11.25 3.89
CA LYS A 13 13.01 -12.48 3.59
C LYS A 13 12.01 -13.59 3.26
N PRO A 14 12.37 -14.59 2.43
CA PRO A 14 11.45 -15.68 2.08
C PRO A 14 10.81 -16.34 3.31
N GLU A 15 11.56 -16.49 4.41
CA GLU A 15 11.10 -17.11 5.65
C GLU A 15 10.19 -16.20 6.49
N GLN A 16 10.11 -14.91 6.15
CA GLN A 16 9.34 -13.89 6.88
C GLN A 16 8.11 -13.40 6.10
N ILE A 17 7.94 -13.81 4.83
CA ILE A 17 6.79 -13.42 4.00
C ILE A 17 5.47 -13.75 4.71
N ASN A 18 5.39 -14.93 5.33
CA ASN A 18 4.18 -15.40 6.03
C ASN A 18 4.25 -15.16 7.55
N ALA A 19 5.15 -14.30 8.03
CA ALA A 19 5.20 -13.95 9.45
C ALA A 19 3.93 -13.18 9.86
N GLY A 20 3.46 -13.41 11.10
CA GLY A 20 2.25 -12.77 11.61
C GLY A 20 2.34 -11.24 11.58
N CYS A 21 3.52 -10.67 11.88
CA CYS A 21 3.75 -9.24 11.78
C CYS A 21 3.79 -8.68 10.34
N ASN A 22 3.84 -9.52 9.31
CA ASN A 22 3.65 -9.12 7.90
C ASN A 22 2.22 -9.41 7.40
N LEU A 23 1.30 -9.77 8.29
CA LEU A 23 -0.07 -10.14 7.96
C LEU A 23 -1.04 -9.12 8.53
N MET A 24 -1.97 -8.69 7.71
CA MET A 24 -3.12 -7.89 8.12
C MET A 24 -4.35 -8.40 7.35
N ILE A 25 -5.46 -8.58 8.06
CA ILE A 25 -6.73 -8.99 7.45
C ILE A 25 -7.64 -7.76 7.39
N LEU A 26 -8.11 -7.47 6.19
CA LEU A 26 -9.04 -6.39 5.90
C LEU A 26 -10.30 -6.94 5.22
N SER A 27 -11.38 -6.16 5.19
CA SER A 27 -12.48 -6.40 4.26
C SER A 27 -11.95 -6.36 2.82
N SER A 28 -12.66 -7.00 1.88
CA SER A 28 -12.21 -7.05 0.48
C SER A 28 -11.93 -5.65 -0.08
N SER A 29 -12.86 -4.71 0.10
CA SER A 29 -12.71 -3.36 -0.42
C SER A 29 -11.55 -2.62 0.23
N LEU A 30 -11.38 -2.64 1.55
CA LEU A 30 -10.19 -2.02 2.17
C LEU A 30 -8.87 -2.70 1.80
N ASN A 31 -8.87 -4.02 1.55
CA ASN A 31 -7.69 -4.73 1.06
C ASN A 31 -7.28 -4.23 -0.33
N ASP A 32 -8.25 -4.10 -1.23
CA ASP A 32 -8.01 -3.57 -2.59
C ASP A 32 -7.44 -2.14 -2.53
N GLU A 33 -8.04 -1.28 -1.71
CA GLU A 33 -7.59 0.12 -1.51
C GLU A 33 -6.19 0.20 -0.87
N PHE A 34 -5.88 -0.70 0.07
CA PHE A 34 -4.56 -0.77 0.72
C PHE A 34 -3.49 -1.28 -0.26
N GLY A 35 -3.82 -2.25 -1.10
CA GLY A 35 -2.94 -2.77 -2.16
C GLY A 35 -2.69 -1.74 -3.26
N ALA A 36 -3.71 -0.97 -3.63
CA ALA A 36 -3.63 0.11 -4.61
C ALA A 36 -2.94 1.39 -4.10
N LEU A 37 -2.49 1.41 -2.82
CA LEU A 37 -1.89 2.59 -2.19
C LEU A 37 -2.83 3.81 -2.14
N GLU A 38 -4.15 3.59 -2.20
CA GLU A 38 -5.20 4.61 -2.03
C GLU A 38 -5.63 4.76 -0.56
N LEU A 39 -5.29 3.76 0.26
CA LEU A 39 -5.42 3.77 1.71
C LEU A 39 -4.06 3.45 2.36
N ALA A 40 -3.62 4.27 3.30
CA ALA A 40 -2.39 4.05 4.04
C ALA A 40 -2.56 4.29 5.55
N LEU A 41 -1.72 3.62 6.33
CA LEU A 41 -1.61 3.79 7.78
C LEU A 41 -0.32 4.55 8.10
N GLU A 42 -0.41 5.86 8.25
CA GLU A 42 0.75 6.70 8.56
C GLU A 42 1.11 6.57 10.05
N PRO A 43 2.38 6.29 10.39
CA PRO A 43 2.80 6.08 11.77
C PRO A 43 2.63 7.33 12.63
N THR A 44 2.40 7.11 13.91
CA THR A 44 2.45 8.16 14.95
C THR A 44 3.64 7.91 15.88
N ASP A 45 3.76 8.69 16.95
CA ASP A 45 4.78 8.44 17.98
C ASP A 45 4.51 7.17 18.81
N ASP A 46 3.31 6.59 18.70
CA ASP A 46 2.96 5.29 19.27
C ASP A 46 3.00 4.21 18.17
N ASP A 47 3.88 3.22 18.34
CA ASP A 47 4.11 2.11 17.39
C ASP A 47 2.85 1.30 17.06
N ARG A 48 1.78 1.42 17.84
CA ARG A 48 0.50 0.72 17.64
C ARG A 48 -0.58 1.60 17.04
N THR A 49 -0.35 2.90 16.95
CA THR A 49 -1.35 3.89 16.54
C THR A 49 -0.94 4.55 15.23
N TYR A 50 -1.89 4.63 14.31
CA TYR A 50 -1.67 5.12 12.96
C TYR A 50 -2.76 6.12 12.59
N LYS A 51 -2.40 7.10 11.76
CA LYS A 51 -3.37 7.95 11.07
C LYS A 51 -3.86 7.22 9.83
N ILE A 52 -5.17 7.23 9.64
CA ILE A 52 -5.78 6.75 8.40
C ILE A 52 -5.62 7.86 7.36
N VAL A 53 -4.89 7.57 6.29
CA VAL A 53 -4.68 8.48 5.16
C VAL A 53 -5.33 7.86 3.93
N THR A 54 -6.16 8.64 3.24
CA THR A 54 -6.81 8.27 1.99
C THR A 54 -6.36 9.19 0.88
N TYR A 55 -6.21 8.67 -0.32
CA TYR A 55 -5.77 9.40 -1.51
C TYR A 55 -6.90 9.58 -2.53
N PRO A 56 -6.71 10.37 -3.61
CA PRO A 56 -7.82 10.86 -4.45
C PRO A 56 -8.74 9.79 -5.04
N ASN A 57 -8.25 8.57 -5.31
CA ASN A 57 -9.09 7.52 -5.91
C ASN A 57 -9.73 6.58 -4.88
N PHE A 58 -9.53 6.84 -3.58
CA PHE A 58 -10.17 6.07 -2.53
C PHE A 58 -11.71 6.08 -2.68
N SER A 59 -12.31 4.90 -2.88
CA SER A 59 -13.75 4.79 -3.23
C SER A 59 -14.69 5.32 -2.14
N GLY A 60 -14.24 5.33 -0.89
CA GLY A 60 -15.05 5.77 0.25
C GLY A 60 -16.17 4.81 0.66
N SER A 61 -16.32 3.67 -0.03
CA SER A 61 -17.40 2.70 0.17
C SER A 61 -17.51 2.17 1.61
N GLU A 62 -16.38 2.09 2.32
CA GLU A 62 -16.29 1.64 3.71
C GLU A 62 -15.86 2.77 4.68
N ALA A 63 -15.81 4.02 4.22
CA ALA A 63 -15.36 5.16 5.02
C ALA A 63 -16.23 5.43 6.26
N HIS A 64 -17.50 5.00 6.24
CA HIS A 64 -18.40 5.10 7.40
C HIS A 64 -18.02 4.16 8.55
N TYR A 65 -17.21 3.12 8.30
CA TYR A 65 -16.66 2.27 9.35
C TYR A 65 -15.41 2.87 10.00
N PHE A 66 -14.85 3.94 9.44
CA PHE A 66 -13.67 4.57 10.02
C PHE A 66 -13.98 5.26 11.35
N PRO A 67 -13.03 5.23 12.31
CA PRO A 67 -13.14 5.99 13.55
C PRO A 67 -13.44 7.47 13.27
N PRO A 68 -14.20 8.15 14.14
CA PRO A 68 -14.51 9.55 13.97
C PRO A 68 -13.22 10.37 13.90
N ALA A 69 -13.23 11.41 13.06
CA ALA A 69 -12.13 12.34 13.00
C ALA A 69 -12.00 13.11 14.33
N ASN A 70 -10.76 13.36 14.74
CA ASN A 70 -10.45 14.26 15.83
C ASN A 70 -10.66 15.73 15.42
N ARG A 71 -10.32 16.66 16.30
CA ARG A 71 -10.51 18.11 16.07
C ARG A 71 -9.76 18.65 14.84
N ASP A 72 -8.67 17.98 14.47
CA ASP A 72 -7.81 18.36 13.35
C ASP A 72 -8.20 17.63 12.05
N GLY A 73 -9.35 16.94 12.04
CA GLY A 73 -9.81 16.17 10.89
C GLY A 73 -9.10 14.82 10.70
N THR A 74 -8.19 14.46 11.61
CA THR A 74 -7.42 13.22 11.53
C THR A 74 -8.18 12.06 12.15
N ARG A 75 -8.18 10.91 11.46
CA ARG A 75 -8.74 9.65 11.99
C ARG A 75 -7.60 8.77 12.46
N LEU A 76 -7.73 8.20 13.65
CA LEU A 76 -6.71 7.35 14.27
C LEU A 76 -7.24 5.93 14.42
N VAL A 77 -6.38 4.95 14.16
CA VAL A 77 -6.61 3.53 14.46
C VAL A 77 -5.48 3.02 15.35
N THR A 78 -5.84 2.28 16.40
CA THR A 78 -4.88 1.65 17.31
C THR A 78 -5.06 0.15 17.24
N PHE A 79 -3.98 -0.57 16.93
CA PHE A 79 -3.99 -2.03 16.94
C PHE A 79 -3.81 -2.54 18.37
N HIS A 80 -4.70 -3.46 18.75
CA HIS A 80 -4.65 -4.13 20.04
C HIS A 80 -4.34 -5.60 19.82
N HIS A 81 -3.40 -6.12 20.60
CA HIS A 81 -3.14 -7.54 20.63
C HIS A 81 -4.24 -8.21 21.44
N HIS A 82 -4.98 -9.14 20.81
CA HIS A 82 -5.94 -9.99 21.50
C HIS A 82 -5.28 -11.32 21.85
N GLU A 83 -5.78 -12.05 22.86
CA GLU A 83 -5.19 -13.33 23.25
C GLU A 83 -5.14 -14.28 22.04
N GLY A 84 -3.92 -14.67 21.62
CA GLY A 84 -3.71 -15.52 20.46
C GLY A 84 -2.28 -15.45 19.92
N PRO A 85 -1.92 -16.33 18.97
CA PRO A 85 -0.57 -16.38 18.41
C PRO A 85 -0.28 -15.28 17.38
N LEU A 86 -1.27 -14.48 17.00
CA LEU A 86 -1.15 -13.48 15.94
C LEU A 86 -0.45 -12.23 16.47
N GLU A 87 0.72 -11.95 15.91
CA GLU A 87 1.46 -10.72 16.13
C GLU A 87 0.70 -9.52 15.55
N LEU A 88 0.99 -8.33 16.07
CA LEU A 88 0.51 -7.10 15.46
C LEU A 88 1.27 -6.84 14.14
N PRO A 89 0.63 -6.17 13.16
CA PRO A 89 1.33 -5.71 11.97
C PRO A 89 2.56 -4.89 12.33
N SER A 90 3.65 -5.11 11.61
CA SER A 90 4.94 -4.45 11.83
C SER A 90 4.85 -2.96 11.55
N HIS A 91 5.21 -2.15 12.54
CA HIS A 91 5.30 -0.69 12.41
C HIS A 91 6.21 -0.26 11.25
N THR A 92 7.34 -0.94 11.05
CA THR A 92 8.27 -0.65 9.97
C THR A 92 7.65 -0.92 8.59
N LEU A 93 6.88 -2.01 8.45
CA LEU A 93 6.25 -2.36 7.19
C LEU A 93 5.13 -1.37 6.84
N LEU A 94 4.25 -1.05 7.80
CA LEU A 94 3.20 -0.04 7.62
C LEU A 94 3.78 1.36 7.36
N SER A 95 4.84 1.74 8.07
CA SER A 95 5.54 3.01 7.82
C SER A 95 6.13 3.09 6.42
N THR A 96 6.68 1.98 5.93
CA THR A 96 7.24 1.93 4.58
C THR A 96 6.14 2.00 3.53
N HIS A 97 5.06 1.24 3.71
CA HIS A 97 3.88 1.30 2.84
C HIS A 97 3.31 2.73 2.75
N SER A 98 3.11 3.39 3.91
CA SER A 98 2.63 4.77 3.95
C SER A 98 3.58 5.76 3.28
N ALA A 99 4.89 5.61 3.48
CA ALA A 99 5.88 6.44 2.81
C ALA A 99 5.85 6.27 1.28
N VAL A 100 5.71 5.03 0.79
CA VAL A 100 5.58 4.72 -0.63
C VAL A 100 4.31 5.34 -1.21
N ALA A 101 3.16 5.14 -0.57
CA ALA A 101 1.89 5.75 -0.98
C ALA A 101 2.01 7.28 -1.06
N ARG A 102 2.62 7.90 -0.04
CA ARG A 102 2.80 9.35 -0.01
C ARG A 102 3.68 9.86 -1.14
N ILE A 103 4.79 9.18 -1.43
CA ILE A 103 5.69 9.55 -2.54
C ILE A 103 4.97 9.39 -3.88
N LEU A 104 4.24 8.28 -4.06
CA LEU A 104 3.50 7.99 -5.28
C LEU A 104 2.49 9.11 -5.60
N HIS A 105 1.69 9.49 -4.61
CA HIS A 105 0.66 10.53 -4.77
C HIS A 105 1.24 11.94 -4.82
N ALA A 106 2.27 12.25 -4.02
CA ALA A 106 2.91 13.58 -4.04
C ALA A 106 3.67 13.86 -5.35
N SER A 107 4.17 12.81 -6.03
CA SER A 107 4.87 12.96 -7.31
C SER A 107 3.93 13.04 -8.52
N GLY A 108 2.64 12.75 -8.35
CA GLY A 108 1.69 12.60 -9.46
C GLY A 108 1.96 11.35 -10.33
N MET A 109 2.85 10.45 -9.89
CA MET A 109 3.19 9.24 -10.64
C MET A 109 2.12 8.15 -10.51
N ALA A 110 1.21 8.25 -9.53
CA ALA A 110 0.07 7.35 -9.36
C ALA A 110 -0.67 7.14 -10.68
N GLU A 111 -1.18 8.23 -11.27
CA GLU A 111 -1.96 8.21 -12.53
C GLU A 111 -1.17 7.63 -13.72
N ILE A 112 0.15 7.82 -13.73
CA ILE A 112 1.01 7.29 -14.78
C ILE A 112 1.19 5.78 -14.60
N ILE A 113 1.44 5.32 -13.38
CA ILE A 113 1.63 3.90 -13.08
C ILE A 113 0.33 3.13 -13.29
N ASP A 114 -0.81 3.66 -12.83
CA ASP A 114 -2.11 3.02 -12.99
C ASP A 114 -2.45 2.84 -14.48
N ARG A 115 -2.27 3.89 -15.29
CA ARG A 115 -2.44 3.80 -16.75
C ARG A 115 -1.53 2.74 -17.36
N VAL A 116 -0.28 2.67 -16.93
CA VAL A 116 0.68 1.68 -17.44
C VAL A 116 0.30 0.25 -17.04
N LEU A 117 -0.21 0.05 -15.83
CA LEU A 117 -0.68 -1.24 -15.35
C LEU A 117 -1.97 -1.67 -16.06
N GLU A 118 -2.90 -0.75 -16.29
CA GLU A 118 -4.10 -0.98 -17.11
C GLU A 118 -3.72 -1.33 -18.55
N ASP A 119 -2.87 -0.52 -19.19
CA ASP A 119 -2.36 -0.79 -20.53
C ASP A 119 -1.69 -2.17 -20.58
N ALA A 120 -0.89 -2.52 -19.57
CA ALA A 120 -0.24 -3.83 -19.48
C ALA A 120 -1.24 -4.99 -19.30
N ALA A 121 -2.34 -4.79 -18.56
CA ALA A 121 -3.39 -5.78 -18.39
C ALA A 121 -4.25 -5.96 -19.66
N GLU A 122 -4.44 -4.89 -20.44
CA GLU A 122 -5.19 -4.93 -21.71
C GLU A 122 -4.36 -5.45 -22.88
N VAL A 123 -3.04 -5.27 -22.86
CA VAL A 123 -2.12 -5.76 -23.89
C VAL A 123 -2.00 -7.28 -23.79
N LYS A 124 -2.84 -7.98 -24.58
CA LYS A 124 -2.73 -9.42 -24.80
C LYS A 124 -1.60 -9.78 -25.78
N CYS A 125 -1.20 -8.84 -26.64
CA CYS A 125 -0.16 -8.99 -27.68
C CYS A 125 0.48 -7.62 -27.98
N LEU A 126 1.77 -7.60 -28.34
CA LEU A 126 2.44 -6.39 -28.81
C LEU A 126 1.74 -5.83 -30.07
N ALA A 127 1.65 -4.51 -30.17
CA ALA A 127 1.11 -3.84 -31.35
C ALA A 127 1.93 -4.27 -32.58
N SER A 128 1.24 -4.68 -33.63
CA SER A 128 1.88 -5.23 -34.84
C SER A 128 2.69 -4.19 -35.62
N ASP A 129 2.48 -2.91 -35.35
CA ASP A 129 3.19 -1.77 -35.90
C ASP A 129 4.39 -1.32 -35.05
N GLY A 130 4.65 -1.99 -33.92
CA GLY A 130 5.76 -1.68 -33.02
C GLY A 130 5.57 -0.42 -32.17
N SER A 131 4.35 0.13 -32.07
CA SER A 131 4.09 1.33 -31.28
C SER A 131 4.00 1.07 -29.76
N THR A 132 4.08 -0.18 -29.31
CA THR A 132 4.03 -0.53 -27.88
C THR A 132 5.25 0.05 -27.16
N ASP A 133 5.01 0.90 -26.16
CA ASP A 133 6.08 1.47 -25.33
C ASP A 133 6.61 0.43 -24.33
N LEU A 134 7.52 -0.40 -24.82
CA LEU A 134 8.17 -1.45 -24.06
C LEU A 134 9.03 -0.90 -22.92
N GLN A 135 9.52 0.34 -22.98
CA GLN A 135 10.37 0.88 -21.91
C GLN A 135 9.59 1.08 -20.61
N ILE A 136 8.30 1.38 -20.74
CA ILE A 136 7.40 1.64 -19.62
C ILE A 136 6.66 0.36 -19.22
N MET A 137 6.29 -0.51 -20.17
CA MET A 137 5.55 -1.74 -19.89
C MET A 137 6.39 -2.88 -19.30
N LEU A 138 7.65 -3.07 -19.73
CA LEU A 138 8.47 -4.20 -19.23
C LEU A 138 8.66 -4.16 -17.71
N PRO A 139 8.99 -3.01 -17.10
CA PRO A 139 9.13 -2.92 -15.65
C PRO A 139 7.84 -3.26 -14.90
N ALA A 140 6.68 -2.88 -15.44
CA ALA A 140 5.38 -3.18 -14.85
C ALA A 140 5.04 -4.68 -14.90
N LEU A 141 5.35 -5.36 -16.02
CA LEU A 141 5.10 -6.80 -16.18
C LEU A 141 6.07 -7.69 -15.40
N LEU A 142 7.29 -7.22 -15.12
CA LEU A 142 8.30 -7.95 -14.35
C LEU A 142 8.16 -7.77 -12.83
N ALA A 143 7.27 -6.89 -12.37
CA ALA A 143 6.96 -6.66 -10.97
C ALA A 143 5.84 -7.57 -10.44
N CYS A 144 5.22 -8.40 -11.29
CA CYS A 144 4.19 -9.39 -10.98
C CYS A 144 4.77 -10.79 -10.76
#